data_AF-A0A812TD20-F1
#
_entry.id   AF-A0A812TD20-F1
#
_cell.length_a   1.000
_cell.length_b   1.000
_cell.length_c   1.000
_cell.angle_alpha   90.00
_cell.angle_beta   90.00
_cell.angle_gamma   90.00
#
_symmetry.space_group_name_H-M   'P 1'
#
loop_
_entity.id
_entity.type
_entity.pdbx_description
1 polymer ?
#
loop_
_entity_poly.entity_id
_entity_poly.type
_entity_poly.pdbx_seq_one_letter_code
_entity_poly.pdbx_strand_id
1 'polypeptide(L)'
;MWLYLFAQQMPPCRYGGTMVPLIAPWPGASTLPAVVKLYQDSDWRREDVSLLEFCRKSNRDGGIARWVIRLHKDDEETRSRNLRAFANTCLMFGEKLMACDMLSIFNDRWFGQWLALRKPFRDLADLVLSNVQEKVPVQFHHFANAAMGSDKIETFLAKLRAQRTLVDRFLSGSLAKEDDAGAQEAMREVGLLAGEEDPMFRDVRFNKAGAFFLYKDAVEVMDCLTQYDMIAVDEVSQLSKDDFERIVQMWEAADKLPVLVFAGDFWQLPGVQPTRATDSPKWRSVRQVKLHEMWRCKDETLRAKLEPTAWDLQELCRKVPHTTIATCTRRAAALVNDLSIWVLFTTKKRRQLADLFVDWESNVENFDEDNKVITGKPPGSDFINGMECTVLSFAPTSGCLHILTKTGRNLAVYPITDWITDCGYVTAYPVRAGYASTIHKLQGAELDHITIWLDVPFMKAAGYVALSRVQRDGDYLLGGIVRRRHFMPAM
;
A
#
# COMPACT_ATOMS: atom_id res chain seq x y z
N MET A 1 24.27 -37.67 0.10
CA MET A 1 24.70 -37.43 1.50
C MET A 1 23.73 -36.50 2.23
N TRP A 2 23.46 -35.30 1.72
CA TRP A 2 22.50 -34.34 2.32
C TRP A 2 21.06 -34.84 2.47
N LEU A 3 20.52 -35.56 1.47
CA LEU A 3 19.18 -36.16 1.54
C LEU A 3 19.04 -37.22 2.65
N TYR A 4 20.11 -37.95 2.98
CA TYR A 4 20.09 -38.97 4.04
C TYR A 4 20.16 -38.35 5.45
N LEU A 5 20.89 -37.24 5.62
CA LEU A 5 20.90 -36.44 6.85
C LEU A 5 19.56 -35.74 7.09
N PHE A 6 18.93 -35.22 6.02
CA PHE A 6 17.60 -34.62 6.12
C PHE A 6 16.51 -35.64 6.48
N ALA A 7 16.59 -36.86 5.93
CA ALA A 7 15.67 -37.96 6.26
C ALA A 7 15.77 -38.45 7.72
N GLN A 8 16.84 -38.13 8.46
CA GLN A 8 16.95 -38.40 9.89
C GLN A 8 16.24 -37.35 10.76
N GLN A 9 16.10 -36.12 10.28
CA GLN A 9 15.38 -35.05 10.99
C GLN A 9 13.89 -34.99 10.61
N MET A 10 13.55 -35.39 9.39
CA MET A 10 12.19 -35.46 8.86
C MET A 10 11.93 -36.90 8.40
N PRO A 11 11.13 -37.70 9.13
CA PRO A 11 10.87 -39.08 8.73
C PRO A 11 10.28 -39.10 7.31
N PRO A 12 10.79 -39.94 6.39
CA PRO A 12 10.33 -39.98 5.03
C PRO A 12 8.84 -40.35 4.98
N CYS A 13 8.01 -39.47 4.42
CA CYS A 13 6.60 -39.79 4.20
C CYS A 13 6.49 -40.80 3.04
N ARG A 14 5.76 -41.89 3.26
CA ARG A 14 5.40 -42.83 2.19
C ARG A 14 4.03 -42.45 1.67
N TYR A 15 3.99 -41.97 0.43
CA TYR A 15 2.75 -41.68 -0.27
C TYR A 15 2.47 -42.78 -1.29
N GLY A 16 1.33 -43.47 -1.13
CA GLY A 16 0.94 -44.61 -1.97
C GLY A 16 0.16 -44.24 -3.24
N GLY A 17 -0.15 -42.95 -3.45
CA GLY A 17 -0.93 -42.48 -4.60
C GLY A 17 -0.07 -42.00 -5.77
N THR A 18 -0.70 -41.35 -6.74
CA THR A 18 -0.01 -40.79 -7.92
C THR A 18 0.35 -39.33 -7.71
N MET A 19 1.64 -38.99 -7.77
CA MET A 19 2.08 -37.59 -7.77
C MET A 19 2.28 -37.09 -9.20
N VAL A 20 1.71 -35.93 -9.54
CA VAL A 20 1.82 -35.32 -10.87
C VAL A 20 2.38 -33.91 -10.75
N PRO A 21 3.52 -33.60 -11.39
CA PRO A 21 4.06 -32.25 -11.42
C PRO A 21 3.18 -31.33 -12.29
N LEU A 22 2.99 -30.09 -11.84
CA LEU A 22 2.27 -29.07 -12.58
C LEU A 22 2.96 -27.72 -12.38
N ILE A 23 3.41 -27.07 -13.45
CA ILE A 23 3.78 -25.66 -13.37
C ILE A 23 2.48 -24.87 -13.28
N ALA A 24 2.26 -24.18 -12.17
CA ALA A 24 0.99 -23.50 -11.93
C ALA A 24 0.78 -22.37 -12.97
N PRO A 25 -0.35 -22.34 -13.68
CA PRO A 25 -0.66 -21.29 -14.65
C PRO A 25 -1.06 -20.00 -13.93
N TRP A 26 -0.94 -18.85 -14.59
CA TRP A 26 -1.53 -17.60 -14.12
C TRP A 26 -2.13 -16.82 -15.31
N PRO A 27 -3.12 -15.94 -15.06
CA PRO A 27 -3.68 -15.11 -16.13
C PRO A 27 -2.61 -14.22 -16.75
N GLY A 28 -2.48 -14.23 -18.08
CA GLY A 28 -1.44 -13.49 -18.81
C GLY A 28 -0.10 -14.23 -18.98
N ALA A 29 0.00 -15.51 -18.59
CA ALA A 29 1.14 -16.34 -18.94
C ALA A 29 1.25 -16.56 -20.46
N SER A 30 2.45 -16.40 -21.02
CA SER A 30 2.69 -16.59 -22.46
C SER A 30 2.56 -18.05 -22.91
N THR A 31 2.82 -19.00 -22.00
CA THR A 31 2.69 -20.44 -22.24
C THR A 31 1.82 -21.05 -21.16
N LEU A 32 0.71 -21.68 -21.55
CA LEU A 32 -0.20 -22.36 -20.64
C LEU A 32 0.02 -23.89 -20.66
N PRO A 33 -0.01 -24.57 -19.50
CA PRO A 33 -0.02 -26.02 -19.44
C PRO A 33 -1.21 -26.61 -20.21
N ALA A 34 -0.99 -27.71 -20.93
CA ALA A 34 -2.04 -28.37 -21.71
C ALA A 34 -3.29 -28.72 -20.89
N VAL A 35 -3.11 -29.01 -19.59
CA VAL A 35 -4.22 -29.32 -18.67
C VAL A 35 -5.18 -28.16 -18.46
N VAL A 36 -4.74 -26.91 -18.64
CA VAL A 36 -5.62 -25.73 -18.56
C VAL A 36 -6.63 -25.75 -19.69
N LYS A 37 -6.19 -26.05 -20.91
CA LYS A 37 -7.08 -26.20 -22.06
C LYS A 37 -8.06 -27.36 -21.87
N LEU A 38 -7.56 -28.51 -21.40
CA LEU A 38 -8.41 -29.67 -21.06
C LEU A 38 -9.43 -29.35 -19.96
N TYR A 39 -9.10 -28.48 -19.01
CA TYR A 39 -10.00 -28.00 -17.98
C TYR A 39 -11.06 -27.04 -18.55
N GLN A 40 -10.68 -26.08 -19.38
CA GLN A 40 -11.61 -25.14 -20.03
C GLN A 40 -12.61 -25.88 -20.93
N ASP A 41 -12.12 -26.83 -21.73
CA ASP A 41 -12.90 -27.61 -22.71
C ASP A 41 -13.67 -28.80 -22.09
N SER A 42 -13.53 -29.05 -20.79
CA SER A 42 -14.15 -30.21 -20.12
C SER A 42 -15.68 -30.14 -20.09
N ASP A 43 -16.32 -31.21 -20.58
CA ASP A 43 -17.77 -31.38 -20.66
C ASP A 43 -18.39 -32.11 -19.46
N TRP A 44 -17.55 -32.70 -18.60
CA TRP A 44 -18.01 -33.48 -17.45
C TRP A 44 -17.88 -32.75 -16.13
N ARG A 45 -17.00 -31.74 -16.02
CA ARG A 45 -16.84 -30.97 -14.79
C ARG A 45 -17.98 -29.95 -14.64
N ARG A 46 -18.37 -29.69 -13.41
CA ARG A 46 -19.29 -28.62 -13.04
C ARG A 46 -18.56 -27.28 -12.99
N GLU A 47 -19.31 -26.18 -13.11
CA GLU A 47 -18.79 -24.81 -13.13
C GLU A 47 -18.03 -24.42 -11.86
N ASP A 48 -18.34 -25.04 -10.73
CA ASP A 48 -17.75 -24.76 -9.42
C ASP A 48 -16.52 -25.62 -9.09
N VAL A 49 -16.09 -26.50 -10.01
CA VAL A 49 -14.90 -27.33 -9.81
C VAL A 49 -13.65 -26.54 -10.16
N SER A 50 -12.73 -26.38 -9.21
CA SER A 50 -11.44 -25.72 -9.42
C SER A 50 -10.49 -26.51 -10.34
N LEU A 51 -9.51 -25.84 -10.95
CA LEU A 51 -8.48 -26.50 -11.76
C LEU A 51 -7.72 -27.56 -10.96
N LEU A 52 -7.39 -27.28 -9.69
CA LEU A 52 -6.67 -28.22 -8.83
C LEU A 52 -7.48 -29.49 -8.59
N GLU A 53 -8.78 -29.35 -8.35
CA GLU A 53 -9.67 -30.50 -8.16
C GLU A 53 -9.88 -31.28 -9.45
N PHE A 54 -10.09 -30.61 -10.58
CA PHE A 54 -10.13 -31.25 -11.88
C PHE A 54 -8.86 -32.06 -12.16
N CYS A 55 -7.68 -31.48 -11.92
CA CYS A 55 -6.40 -32.18 -12.10
C CYS A 55 -6.31 -33.47 -11.28
N ARG A 56 -6.89 -33.51 -10.08
CA ARG A 56 -6.89 -34.71 -9.22
C ARG A 56 -7.86 -35.79 -9.70
N LYS A 57 -8.94 -35.38 -10.35
CA LYS A 57 -10.02 -36.26 -10.85
C LYS A 57 -9.94 -36.58 -12.33
N SER A 58 -8.98 -36.02 -13.07
CA SER A 58 -8.78 -36.27 -14.50
C SER A 58 -7.58 -37.17 -14.82
N ASN A 59 -7.62 -37.81 -15.98
CA ASN A 59 -6.49 -38.50 -16.60
C ASN A 59 -5.64 -37.53 -17.45
N ARG A 60 -4.66 -38.04 -18.20
CA ARG A 60 -3.76 -37.19 -19.02
C ARG A 60 -4.49 -36.49 -20.18
N ASP A 61 -5.61 -37.03 -20.61
CA ASP A 61 -6.41 -36.55 -21.76
C ASP A 61 -7.62 -35.72 -21.30
N GLY A 62 -7.72 -35.37 -20.00
CA GLY A 62 -8.81 -34.57 -19.45
C GLY A 62 -10.09 -35.34 -19.11
N GLY A 63 -10.15 -36.64 -19.44
CA GLY A 63 -11.27 -37.52 -19.06
C GLY A 63 -11.22 -37.93 -17.58
N ILE A 64 -12.30 -38.51 -17.08
CA ILE A 64 -12.43 -38.95 -15.67
C ILE A 64 -11.34 -39.99 -15.33
N ALA A 65 -10.66 -39.81 -14.19
CA ALA A 65 -9.55 -40.65 -13.77
C ALA A 65 -10.00 -42.09 -13.45
N ARG A 66 -9.11 -43.06 -13.71
CA ARG A 66 -9.39 -44.49 -13.48
C ARG A 66 -9.77 -44.82 -12.04
N TRP A 67 -9.20 -44.11 -11.06
CA TRP A 67 -9.50 -44.33 -9.65
C TRP A 67 -10.96 -43.92 -9.32
N VAL A 68 -11.45 -42.83 -9.91
CA VAL A 68 -12.86 -42.39 -9.78
C VAL A 68 -13.80 -43.43 -10.40
N ILE A 69 -13.46 -43.94 -11.59
CA ILE A 69 -14.24 -44.99 -12.27
C ILE A 69 -14.28 -46.28 -11.45
N ARG A 70 -13.18 -46.63 -10.77
CA ARG A 70 -13.13 -47.80 -9.89
C ARG A 70 -14.03 -47.59 -8.67
N LEU A 71 -13.93 -46.43 -8.03
CA LEU A 71 -14.73 -46.08 -6.85
C LEU A 71 -16.23 -46.05 -7.16
N HIS A 72 -16.61 -45.54 -8.33
CA HIS A 72 -18.00 -45.56 -8.83
C HIS A 72 -18.56 -46.98 -9.02
N LYS A 73 -17.67 -47.96 -9.25
CA LYS A 73 -18.06 -49.36 -9.45
C LYS A 73 -18.01 -50.20 -8.18
N ASP A 74 -17.49 -49.67 -7.08
CA ASP A 74 -17.16 -50.45 -5.88
C ASP A 74 -18.39 -50.80 -5.05
N ASP A 75 -19.41 -49.92 -5.06
CA ASP A 75 -20.64 -50.10 -4.28
C ASP A 75 -21.92 -49.90 -5.12
N GLU A 76 -23.00 -50.57 -4.73
CA GLU A 76 -24.28 -50.57 -5.44
C GLU A 76 -24.95 -49.18 -5.43
N GLU A 77 -24.80 -48.43 -4.33
CA GLU A 77 -25.32 -47.07 -4.21
C GLU A 77 -24.60 -46.12 -5.18
N THR A 78 -23.27 -46.22 -5.26
CA THR A 78 -22.47 -45.37 -6.16
C THR A 78 -22.71 -45.69 -7.62
N ARG A 79 -22.87 -46.97 -7.97
CA ARG A 79 -23.09 -47.45 -9.34
C ARG A 79 -24.42 -46.98 -9.92
N SER A 80 -25.43 -46.76 -9.08
CA SER A 80 -26.72 -46.21 -9.48
C SER A 80 -26.64 -44.75 -9.96
N ARG A 81 -25.62 -44.00 -9.53
CA ARG A 81 -25.43 -42.58 -9.90
C ARG A 81 -24.78 -42.46 -11.27
N ASN A 82 -25.08 -41.39 -12.01
CA ASN A 82 -24.37 -41.08 -13.25
C ASN A 82 -22.87 -40.83 -13.00
N LEU A 83 -21.98 -41.41 -13.79
CA LEU A 83 -20.52 -41.32 -13.59
C LEU A 83 -20.00 -39.86 -13.55
N ARG A 84 -20.55 -38.96 -14.38
CA ARG A 84 -20.17 -37.55 -14.38
C ARG A 84 -20.62 -36.85 -13.11
N ALA A 85 -21.86 -37.11 -12.68
CA ALA A 85 -22.39 -36.57 -11.44
C ALA A 85 -21.55 -37.06 -10.23
N PHE A 86 -21.23 -38.35 -10.20
CA PHE A 86 -20.38 -38.94 -9.16
C PHE A 86 -18.99 -38.32 -9.12
N ALA A 87 -18.33 -38.14 -10.28
CA ALA A 87 -17.00 -37.54 -10.34
C ALA A 87 -16.97 -36.11 -9.75
N ASN A 88 -18.01 -35.32 -9.96
CA ASN A 88 -18.11 -33.96 -9.39
C ASN A 88 -18.31 -33.98 -7.87
N THR A 89 -18.93 -35.02 -7.30
CA THR A 89 -19.21 -35.11 -5.85
C THR A 89 -18.27 -36.01 -5.08
N CYS A 90 -17.44 -36.83 -5.73
CA CYS A 90 -16.60 -37.81 -5.03
C CYS A 90 -15.52 -37.10 -4.20
N LEU A 91 -15.36 -37.56 -2.95
CA LEU A 91 -14.27 -37.11 -2.08
C LEU A 91 -12.95 -37.73 -2.54
N MET A 92 -11.84 -37.11 -2.13
CA MET A 92 -10.48 -37.54 -2.44
C MET A 92 -9.73 -37.77 -1.14
N PHE A 93 -9.03 -38.90 -1.02
CA PHE A 93 -8.21 -39.26 0.14
C PHE A 93 -6.71 -39.31 -0.20
N GLY A 94 -6.32 -38.60 -1.27
CA GLY A 94 -4.94 -38.53 -1.72
C GLY A 94 -4.60 -39.63 -2.72
N GLU A 95 -5.54 -40.05 -3.56
CA GLU A 95 -5.28 -40.99 -4.67
C GLU A 95 -4.38 -40.34 -5.73
N LYS A 96 -4.50 -39.02 -5.91
CA LYS A 96 -3.68 -38.21 -6.82
C LYS A 96 -3.29 -36.87 -6.16
N LEU A 97 -1.99 -36.61 -6.05
CA LEU A 97 -1.42 -35.34 -5.58
C LEU A 97 -0.89 -34.53 -6.76
N MET A 98 -1.13 -33.21 -6.70
CA MET A 98 -0.59 -32.25 -7.67
C MET A 98 0.59 -31.53 -7.02
N ALA A 99 1.80 -31.80 -7.49
CA ALA A 99 3.01 -31.10 -7.08
C ALA A 99 3.10 -29.80 -7.91
N CYS A 100 2.48 -28.75 -7.40
CA CYS A 100 2.39 -27.46 -8.09
C CYS A 100 3.69 -26.67 -7.87
N ASP A 101 4.43 -26.42 -8.95
CA ASP A 101 5.56 -25.51 -8.95
C ASP A 101 5.05 -24.07 -9.09
N MET A 102 5.32 -23.26 -8.07
CA MET A 102 4.80 -21.90 -7.92
C MET A 102 5.95 -20.94 -7.66
N LEU A 103 5.76 -19.69 -8.08
CA LEU A 103 6.72 -18.62 -7.85
C LEU A 103 6.82 -18.27 -6.35
N SER A 104 7.75 -17.37 -6.01
CA SER A 104 7.81 -16.83 -4.65
C SER A 104 6.53 -16.06 -4.30
N ILE A 105 6.04 -16.19 -3.06
CA ILE A 105 4.88 -15.45 -2.54
C ILE A 105 5.04 -13.92 -2.62
N PHE A 106 6.27 -13.43 -2.74
CA PHE A 106 6.57 -12.00 -2.93
C PHE A 106 6.38 -11.52 -4.38
N ASN A 107 6.12 -12.44 -5.31
CA ASN A 107 5.82 -12.13 -6.70
C ASN A 107 4.29 -12.13 -6.90
N ASP A 108 3.72 -11.05 -7.45
CA ASP A 108 2.27 -10.94 -7.67
C ASP A 108 1.70 -12.10 -8.50
N ARG A 109 2.49 -12.62 -9.45
CA ARG A 109 2.10 -13.79 -10.26
C ARG A 109 1.81 -15.03 -9.41
N TRP A 110 2.37 -15.15 -8.21
CA TRP A 110 2.01 -16.20 -7.27
C TRP A 110 0.53 -16.17 -6.89
N PHE A 111 -0.05 -14.98 -6.68
CA PHE A 111 -1.49 -14.85 -6.42
C PHE A 111 -2.31 -15.22 -7.65
N GLY A 112 -1.79 -14.94 -8.85
CA GLY A 112 -2.38 -15.39 -10.11
C GLY A 112 -2.36 -16.92 -10.23
N GLN A 113 -1.27 -17.56 -9.82
CA GLN A 113 -1.14 -19.02 -9.73
C GLN A 113 -2.10 -19.63 -8.71
N TRP A 114 -2.23 -18.99 -7.55
CA TRP A 114 -3.17 -19.39 -6.51
C TRP A 114 -4.63 -19.31 -7.01
N LEU A 115 -5.00 -18.20 -7.65
CA LEU A 115 -6.32 -17.99 -8.25
C LEU A 115 -6.63 -19.07 -9.27
N ALA A 116 -5.72 -19.30 -10.22
CA ALA A 116 -5.89 -20.31 -11.26
C ALA A 116 -6.02 -21.73 -10.71
N LEU A 117 -5.40 -22.06 -9.58
CA LEU A 117 -5.54 -23.39 -8.99
C LEU A 117 -6.85 -23.57 -8.22
N ARG A 118 -7.38 -22.50 -7.59
CA ARG A 118 -8.41 -22.63 -6.55
C ARG A 118 -9.75 -22.00 -6.89
N LYS A 119 -9.78 -20.95 -7.71
CA LYS A 119 -11.04 -20.38 -8.21
C LYS A 119 -11.48 -21.15 -9.46
N PRO A 120 -12.75 -21.57 -9.54
CA PRO A 120 -13.30 -22.13 -10.77
C PRO A 120 -13.39 -21.06 -11.87
N PHE A 121 -13.11 -21.43 -13.12
CA PHE A 121 -13.20 -20.53 -14.28
C PHE A 121 -13.50 -21.29 -15.57
N ARG A 122 -14.02 -20.60 -16.60
CA ARG A 122 -14.17 -21.14 -17.97
C ARG A 122 -13.14 -20.57 -18.93
N ASP A 123 -12.79 -19.30 -18.76
CA ASP A 123 -11.58 -18.72 -19.32
C ASP A 123 -10.63 -18.29 -18.19
N LEU A 124 -9.33 -18.56 -18.34
CA LEU A 124 -8.34 -18.15 -17.35
C LEU A 124 -8.29 -16.61 -17.22
N ALA A 125 -8.65 -15.88 -18.27
CA ALA A 125 -8.76 -14.43 -18.25
C ALA A 125 -9.87 -13.92 -17.32
N ASP A 126 -10.92 -14.71 -17.08
CA ASP A 126 -12.07 -14.34 -16.23
C ASP A 126 -11.67 -14.12 -14.77
N LEU A 127 -10.51 -14.66 -14.35
CA LEU A 127 -9.97 -14.47 -13.01
C LEU A 127 -9.43 -13.06 -12.76
N VAL A 128 -9.32 -12.24 -13.80
CA VAL A 128 -8.87 -10.84 -13.68
C VAL A 128 -10.04 -9.90 -13.91
N LEU A 129 -10.54 -9.33 -12.83
CA LEU A 129 -11.68 -8.42 -12.85
C LEU A 129 -11.29 -7.04 -13.42
N SER A 130 -12.10 -6.51 -14.32
CA SER A 130 -11.87 -5.21 -14.97
C SER A 130 -11.81 -4.05 -13.98
N ASN A 131 -12.66 -4.06 -12.96
CA ASN A 131 -12.68 -3.05 -11.89
C ASN A 131 -11.37 -2.99 -11.08
N VAL A 132 -10.64 -4.10 -10.96
CA VAL A 132 -9.33 -4.15 -10.30
C VAL A 132 -8.28 -3.55 -11.22
N GLN A 133 -8.30 -3.90 -12.51
CA GLN A 133 -7.35 -3.38 -13.50
C GLN A 133 -7.39 -1.85 -13.63
N GLU A 134 -8.58 -1.24 -13.46
CA GLU A 134 -8.75 0.21 -13.54
C GLU A 134 -8.22 0.96 -12.30
N LYS A 135 -8.13 0.29 -11.14
CA LYS A 135 -7.98 0.96 -9.83
C LYS A 135 -6.72 0.57 -9.08
N VAL A 136 -6.09 -0.53 -9.46
CA VAL A 136 -4.95 -1.10 -8.76
C VAL A 136 -3.73 -1.02 -9.67
N PRO A 137 -2.53 -0.68 -9.18
CA PRO A 137 -1.32 -0.74 -9.98
C PRO A 137 -1.05 -2.16 -10.50
N VAL A 138 -0.48 -2.26 -11.71
CA VAL A 138 -0.25 -3.53 -12.44
C VAL A 138 0.48 -4.58 -11.60
N GLN A 139 1.43 -4.16 -10.77
CA GLN A 139 2.20 -5.06 -9.91
C GLN A 139 1.42 -5.69 -8.74
N PHE A 140 0.15 -5.32 -8.53
CA PHE A 140 -0.71 -5.87 -7.47
C PHE A 140 -2.04 -6.40 -7.99
N HIS A 141 -2.19 -6.51 -9.32
CA HIS A 141 -3.45 -6.93 -9.93
C HIS A 141 -3.89 -8.31 -9.43
N HIS A 142 -3.00 -9.30 -9.41
CA HIS A 142 -3.40 -10.65 -9.02
C HIS A 142 -3.67 -10.76 -7.53
N PHE A 143 -2.88 -10.08 -6.70
CA PHE A 143 -3.16 -9.98 -5.26
C PHE A 143 -4.54 -9.37 -4.99
N ALA A 144 -4.86 -8.24 -5.62
CA ALA A 144 -6.15 -7.59 -5.44
C ALA A 144 -7.32 -8.45 -5.95
N ASN A 145 -7.14 -9.16 -7.07
CA ASN A 145 -8.15 -10.13 -7.55
C ASN A 145 -8.33 -11.30 -6.59
N ALA A 146 -7.26 -11.81 -5.99
CA ALA A 146 -7.33 -12.85 -4.97
C ALA A 146 -8.07 -12.38 -3.71
N ALA A 147 -7.91 -11.10 -3.34
CA ALA A 147 -8.60 -10.48 -2.22
C ALA A 147 -10.10 -10.21 -2.51
N MET A 148 -10.44 -9.74 -3.71
CA MET A 148 -11.81 -9.39 -4.10
C MET A 148 -12.73 -10.62 -4.27
N GLY A 149 -12.16 -11.83 -4.40
CA GLY A 149 -12.91 -13.08 -4.50
C GLY A 149 -13.20 -13.78 -3.17
N SER A 150 -12.90 -13.17 -2.03
CA SER A 150 -13.21 -13.74 -0.70
C SER A 150 -14.55 -13.19 -0.20
N ASP A 151 -15.54 -14.07 0.00
CA ASP A 151 -16.87 -13.70 0.52
C ASP A 151 -16.78 -12.92 1.85
N LYS A 152 -15.71 -13.17 2.62
CA LYS A 152 -15.38 -12.46 3.87
C LYS A 152 -14.92 -11.01 3.63
N ILE A 153 -14.20 -10.73 2.54
CA ILE A 153 -13.73 -9.39 2.17
C ILE A 153 -14.87 -8.59 1.52
N GLU A 154 -15.72 -9.21 0.70
CA GLU A 154 -16.94 -8.56 0.21
C GLU A 154 -17.89 -8.19 1.37
N THR A 155 -18.05 -9.08 2.34
CA THR A 155 -18.80 -8.81 3.59
C THR A 155 -18.17 -7.66 4.39
N PHE A 156 -16.84 -7.57 4.46
CA PHE A 156 -16.12 -6.47 5.10
C PHE A 156 -16.31 -5.14 4.36
N LEU A 157 -16.21 -5.14 3.03
CA LEU A 157 -16.44 -3.96 2.19
C LEU A 157 -17.92 -3.49 2.25
N ALA A 158 -18.87 -4.42 2.30
CA ALA A 158 -20.30 -4.12 2.50
C ALA A 158 -20.55 -3.50 3.89
N LYS A 159 -19.92 -4.03 4.94
CA LYS A 159 -20.00 -3.47 6.31
C LYS A 159 -19.35 -2.09 6.41
N LEU A 160 -18.21 -1.85 5.77
CA LEU A 160 -17.60 -0.52 5.68
C LEU A 160 -18.49 0.49 4.95
N ARG A 161 -19.19 0.06 3.88
CA ARG A 161 -20.18 0.89 3.18
C ARG A 161 -21.39 1.20 4.06
N ALA A 162 -21.92 0.23 4.80
CA ALA A 162 -23.04 0.43 5.71
C ALA A 162 -22.68 1.37 6.89
N GLN A 163 -21.50 1.19 7.48
CA GLN A 163 -21.00 2.04 8.55
C GLN A 163 -20.75 3.48 8.08
N ARG A 164 -20.31 3.65 6.83
CA ARG A 164 -20.18 4.97 6.17
C ARG A 164 -21.54 5.67 6.03
N THR A 165 -22.57 4.96 5.59
CA THR A 165 -23.93 5.52 5.45
C THR A 165 -24.53 5.92 6.79
N LEU A 166 -24.29 5.16 7.85
CA LEU A 166 -24.68 5.50 9.24
C LEU A 166 -24.01 6.77 9.74
N VAL A 167 -22.71 6.91 9.50
CA VAL A 167 -21.96 8.12 9.87
C VAL A 167 -22.46 9.34 9.08
N ASP A 168 -22.76 9.18 7.79
CA ASP A 168 -23.32 10.27 6.97
C ASP A 168 -24.72 10.70 7.49
N ARG A 169 -25.58 9.76 7.90
CA ARG A 169 -26.91 10.05 8.49
C ARG A 169 -26.84 10.68 9.89
N PHE A 170 -25.82 10.31 10.67
CA PHE A 170 -25.54 10.93 11.97
C PHE A 170 -25.04 12.37 11.80
N LEU A 171 -24.15 12.61 10.84
CA LEU A 171 -23.62 13.95 10.54
C LEU A 171 -24.66 14.89 9.92
N SER A 172 -25.65 14.36 9.18
CA SER A 172 -26.77 15.14 8.65
C SER A 172 -27.88 15.41 9.68
N GLY A 173 -27.74 14.92 10.91
CA GLY A 173 -28.72 15.10 12.00
C GLY A 173 -29.97 14.24 11.89
N SER A 174 -30.00 13.30 10.93
CA SER A 174 -31.14 12.38 10.72
C SER A 174 -31.13 11.16 11.65
N LEU A 175 -30.07 10.98 12.45
CA LEU A 175 -29.94 9.91 13.44
C LEU A 175 -29.45 10.50 14.77
N ALA A 176 -30.20 10.31 15.85
CA ALA A 176 -29.83 10.80 17.18
C ALA A 176 -28.76 9.88 17.82
N LYS A 177 -27.91 10.46 18.67
CA LYS A 177 -26.73 9.80 19.28
C LYS A 177 -27.05 8.61 20.20
N GLU A 178 -28.31 8.46 20.59
CA GLU A 178 -28.80 7.46 21.55
C GLU A 178 -29.85 6.53 20.94
N ASP A 179 -30.10 6.63 19.63
CA ASP A 179 -31.14 5.85 18.95
C ASP A 179 -30.59 4.55 18.34
N ASP A 180 -30.40 3.55 19.20
CA ASP A 180 -29.94 2.21 18.82
C ASP A 180 -30.94 1.51 17.87
N ALA A 181 -32.23 1.87 17.95
CA ALA A 181 -33.28 1.35 17.08
C ALA A 181 -33.18 1.94 15.66
N GLY A 182 -32.98 3.26 15.53
CA GLY A 182 -32.74 3.92 14.25
C GLY A 182 -31.44 3.48 13.58
N ALA A 183 -30.41 3.15 14.36
CA ALA A 183 -29.18 2.55 13.83
C ALA A 183 -29.42 1.15 13.25
N GLN A 184 -30.24 0.32 13.92
CA GLN A 184 -30.62 -0.99 13.40
C GLN A 184 -31.53 -0.92 12.17
N GLU A 185 -32.46 0.03 12.11
CA GLU A 185 -33.35 0.24 10.96
C GLU A 185 -32.56 0.72 9.72
N ALA A 186 -31.61 1.65 9.92
CA ALA A 186 -30.71 2.08 8.86
C ALA A 186 -29.83 0.93 8.34
N MET A 187 -29.39 -0.01 9.20
CA MET A 187 -28.67 -1.22 8.77
C MET A 187 -29.57 -2.17 7.95
N ARG A 188 -30.87 -2.26 8.27
CA ARG A 188 -31.86 -3.04 7.51
C ARG A 188 -32.12 -2.46 6.13
N GLU A 189 -32.20 -1.14 5.99
CA GLU A 189 -32.41 -0.46 4.68
C GLU A 189 -31.25 -0.68 3.69
N VAL A 190 -30.02 -0.93 4.18
CA VAL A 190 -28.85 -1.25 3.33
C VAL A 190 -28.71 -2.76 3.04
N GLY A 191 -29.71 -3.57 3.41
CA GLY A 191 -29.80 -4.99 3.04
C GLY A 191 -29.34 -6.00 4.09
N LEU A 192 -29.09 -5.60 5.34
CA LEU A 192 -28.86 -6.55 6.45
C LEU A 192 -30.19 -6.86 7.15
N LEU A 193 -30.92 -7.88 6.68
CA LEU A 193 -32.13 -8.34 7.35
C LEU A 193 -31.76 -9.10 8.64
N ALA A 194 -32.44 -8.77 9.73
CA ALA A 194 -32.41 -9.55 10.96
C ALA A 194 -33.50 -10.62 10.89
N GLY A 195 -33.12 -11.89 10.78
CA GLY A 195 -34.05 -13.01 11.04
C GLY A 195 -34.02 -14.20 10.07
N GLU A 196 -33.35 -14.11 8.92
CA GLU A 196 -33.04 -15.30 8.12
C GLU A 196 -31.60 -15.72 8.38
N GLU A 197 -31.39 -16.98 8.76
CA GLU A 197 -30.08 -17.61 8.80
C GLU A 197 -29.54 -17.68 7.36
N ASP A 198 -29.00 -16.56 6.87
CA ASP A 198 -28.20 -16.56 5.65
C ASP A 198 -26.99 -17.47 5.92
N PRO A 199 -26.78 -18.53 5.10
CA PRO A 199 -25.64 -19.43 5.22
C PRO A 199 -24.28 -18.70 5.28
N MET A 200 -24.24 -17.46 4.79
CA MET A 200 -23.08 -16.57 4.73
C MET A 200 -22.66 -15.99 6.10
N PHE A 201 -23.53 -16.02 7.11
CA PHE A 201 -23.22 -15.57 8.48
C PHE A 201 -23.05 -16.71 9.48
N ARG A 202 -23.16 -17.97 9.01
CA ARG A 202 -22.81 -19.14 9.82
C ARG A 202 -21.31 -19.04 10.13
N ASP A 203 -20.99 -18.95 11.42
CA ASP A 203 -19.63 -18.92 11.99
C ASP A 203 -18.87 -17.56 12.02
N VAL A 204 -19.49 -16.43 11.69
CA VAL A 204 -18.85 -15.10 11.85
C VAL A 204 -19.12 -14.52 13.24
N ARG A 205 -18.15 -14.66 14.16
CA ARG A 205 -18.22 -14.07 15.51
C ARG A 205 -17.68 -12.63 15.53
N PHE A 206 -18.50 -11.68 15.95
CA PHE A 206 -18.06 -10.34 16.33
C PHE A 206 -17.59 -10.34 17.80
N ASN A 207 -16.43 -9.76 18.07
CA ASN A 207 -16.01 -9.48 19.43
C ASN A 207 -15.56 -8.01 19.54
N LYS A 208 -16.41 -7.17 20.13
CA LYS A 208 -16.19 -5.72 20.27
C LYS A 208 -15.14 -5.36 21.34
N ALA A 209 -14.55 -6.32 22.07
CA ALA A 209 -13.63 -5.99 23.17
C ALA A 209 -12.57 -7.05 23.57
N GLY A 210 -12.38 -8.18 22.85
CA GLY A 210 -11.53 -9.22 23.43
C GLY A 210 -11.07 -10.39 22.58
N ALA A 211 -10.93 -10.25 21.25
CA ALA A 211 -10.50 -11.37 20.40
C ALA A 211 -9.10 -11.90 20.76
N PHE A 212 -8.21 -11.02 21.20
CA PHE A 212 -6.85 -11.41 21.61
C PHE A 212 -6.73 -11.80 23.08
N PHE A 213 -7.82 -11.65 23.87
CA PHE A 213 -7.83 -11.94 25.30
C PHE A 213 -6.56 -11.41 26.02
N LEU A 214 -6.13 -10.18 25.69
CA LEU A 214 -4.86 -9.60 26.16
C LEU A 214 -4.78 -9.50 27.69
N TYR A 215 -5.92 -9.58 28.37
CA TYR A 215 -6.07 -9.59 29.83
C TYR A 215 -5.91 -10.98 30.47
N LYS A 216 -5.86 -12.06 29.70
CA LYS A 216 -5.66 -13.44 30.20
C LYS A 216 -4.18 -13.83 30.20
N ASP A 217 -3.83 -14.96 30.81
CA ASP A 217 -2.47 -15.50 30.73
C ASP A 217 -2.12 -15.86 29.27
N ALA A 218 -0.86 -15.65 28.87
CA ALA A 218 -0.42 -15.88 27.50
C ALA A 218 -0.66 -17.34 27.06
N VAL A 219 -0.44 -18.30 27.95
CA VAL A 219 -0.55 -19.74 27.66
C VAL A 219 -1.97 -20.14 27.27
N GLU A 220 -3.00 -19.48 27.84
CA GLU A 220 -4.40 -19.82 27.60
C GLU A 220 -4.92 -19.39 26.22
N VAL A 221 -4.22 -18.47 25.55
CA VAL A 221 -4.75 -17.77 24.37
C VAL A 221 -3.90 -17.95 23.12
N MET A 222 -2.77 -18.65 23.21
CA MET A 222 -1.83 -18.87 22.08
C MET A 222 -2.52 -19.45 20.84
N ASP A 223 -3.42 -20.41 21.02
CA ASP A 223 -4.09 -21.10 19.90
C ASP A 223 -5.38 -20.40 19.43
N CYS A 224 -5.77 -19.28 20.05
CA CYS A 224 -7.02 -18.58 19.73
C CYS A 224 -7.05 -18.06 18.30
N LEU A 225 -5.88 -17.82 17.69
CA LEU A 225 -5.78 -17.32 16.33
C LEU A 225 -5.83 -18.42 15.27
N THR A 226 -5.65 -19.69 15.65
CA THR A 226 -5.58 -20.86 14.75
C THR A 226 -6.90 -21.11 13.99
N GLN A 227 -8.02 -20.67 14.54
CA GLN A 227 -9.34 -20.83 13.93
C GLN A 227 -9.66 -19.80 12.84
N TYR A 228 -8.86 -18.74 12.70
CA TYR A 228 -9.08 -17.69 11.72
C TYR A 228 -8.19 -17.89 10.50
N ASP A 229 -8.69 -17.53 9.32
CA ASP A 229 -7.88 -17.48 8.08
C ASP A 229 -7.26 -16.08 7.87
N MET A 230 -7.90 -15.04 8.44
CA MET A 230 -7.50 -13.64 8.37
C MET A 230 -7.96 -12.90 9.63
N ILE A 231 -7.12 -11.99 10.11
CA ILE A 231 -7.33 -11.15 11.29
C ILE A 231 -7.03 -9.71 10.88
N ALA A 232 -7.98 -8.82 11.09
CA ALA A 232 -7.80 -7.38 10.88
C ALA A 232 -7.90 -6.65 12.21
N VAL A 233 -6.93 -5.79 12.49
CA VAL A 233 -6.85 -4.97 13.70
C VAL A 233 -6.93 -3.51 13.26
N ASP A 234 -8.06 -2.88 13.53
CA ASP A 234 -8.26 -1.45 13.28
C ASP A 234 -7.73 -0.61 14.45
N GLU A 235 -7.48 0.67 14.21
CA GLU A 235 -6.90 1.61 15.19
C GLU A 235 -5.58 1.15 15.81
N VAL A 236 -4.71 0.50 15.03
CA VAL A 236 -3.38 0.04 15.50
C VAL A 236 -2.53 1.15 16.14
N SER A 237 -2.80 2.42 15.81
CA SER A 237 -2.16 3.59 16.42
C SER A 237 -2.46 3.76 17.92
N GLN A 238 -3.50 3.12 18.43
CA GLN A 238 -3.85 3.11 19.85
C GLN A 238 -3.24 1.93 20.62
N LEU A 239 -2.61 0.96 19.95
CA LEU A 239 -1.98 -0.18 20.61
C LEU A 239 -0.65 0.19 21.25
N SER A 240 -0.43 -0.39 22.44
CA SER A 240 0.86 -0.34 23.10
C SER A 240 1.88 -1.26 22.42
N LYS A 241 3.16 -1.08 22.75
CA LYS A 241 4.23 -1.99 22.31
C LYS A 241 3.94 -3.42 22.76
N ASP A 242 3.54 -3.59 24.02
CA ASP A 242 3.38 -4.91 24.65
C ASP A 242 2.17 -5.65 24.07
N ASP A 243 1.07 -4.93 23.81
CA ASP A 243 -0.11 -5.50 23.15
C ASP A 243 0.19 -5.93 21.72
N PHE A 244 0.95 -5.12 20.97
CA PHE A 244 1.38 -5.46 19.62
C PHE A 244 2.27 -6.71 19.60
N GLU A 245 3.29 -6.76 20.47
CA GLU A 245 4.19 -7.93 20.54
C GLU A 245 3.45 -9.21 20.92
N ARG A 246 2.47 -9.10 21.81
CA ARG A 246 1.60 -10.21 22.20
C ARG A 246 0.75 -10.71 21.03
N ILE A 247 0.15 -9.81 20.25
CA ILE A 247 -0.61 -10.18 19.04
C ILE A 247 0.29 -10.93 18.05
N VAL A 248 1.52 -10.45 17.83
CA VAL A 248 2.48 -11.10 16.92
C VAL A 248 2.93 -12.46 17.44
N GLN A 249 3.12 -12.63 18.75
CA GLN A 249 3.45 -13.93 19.36
C GLN A 249 2.31 -14.95 19.18
N MET A 250 1.07 -14.54 19.41
CA MET A 250 -0.10 -15.40 19.16
C MET A 250 -0.22 -15.77 17.68
N TRP A 251 0.13 -14.83 16.79
CA TRP A 251 0.13 -15.07 15.35
C TRP A 251 1.20 -16.07 14.94
N GLU A 252 2.43 -15.94 15.44
CA GLU A 252 3.54 -16.86 15.20
C GLU A 252 3.24 -18.29 15.70
N ALA A 253 2.49 -18.41 16.79
CA ALA A 253 2.11 -19.69 17.37
C ALA A 253 0.94 -20.38 16.64
N ALA A 254 0.21 -19.66 15.79
CA ALA A 254 -0.89 -20.24 15.03
C ALA A 254 -0.34 -21.13 13.90
N ASP A 255 -0.66 -22.42 13.95
CA ASP A 255 -0.13 -23.46 13.04
C ASP A 255 -0.39 -23.16 11.55
N LYS A 256 -1.45 -22.41 11.22
CA LYS A 256 -1.82 -22.02 9.85
C LYS A 256 -1.41 -20.60 9.44
N LEU A 257 -0.82 -19.81 10.35
CA LEU A 257 -0.45 -18.39 10.16
C LEU A 257 -1.52 -17.57 9.40
N PRO A 258 -2.62 -17.13 10.06
CA PRO A 258 -3.66 -16.32 9.42
C PRO A 258 -3.11 -15.04 8.80
N VAL A 259 -3.76 -14.51 7.77
CA VAL A 259 -3.38 -13.19 7.23
C VAL A 259 -3.66 -12.11 8.28
N LEU A 260 -2.61 -11.45 8.80
CA LEU A 260 -2.75 -10.39 9.81
C LEU A 260 -2.62 -9.02 9.16
N VAL A 261 -3.67 -8.20 9.28
CA VAL A 261 -3.72 -6.83 8.71
C VAL A 261 -3.91 -5.83 9.83
N PHE A 262 -3.04 -4.82 9.87
CA PHE A 262 -3.17 -3.68 10.76
C PHE A 262 -3.65 -2.47 9.96
N ALA A 263 -4.76 -1.87 10.40
CA ALA A 263 -5.26 -0.61 9.90
C ALA A 263 -5.23 0.41 11.05
N GLY A 264 -4.91 1.67 10.75
CA GLY A 264 -4.97 2.72 11.75
C GLY A 264 -4.42 4.03 11.23
N ASP A 265 -4.87 5.10 11.88
CA ASP A 265 -4.44 6.45 11.61
C ASP A 265 -3.44 6.88 12.68
N PHE A 266 -2.15 6.89 12.32
CA PHE A 266 -1.07 7.29 13.21
C PHE A 266 -1.03 8.81 13.48
N TRP A 267 -1.97 9.57 12.92
CA TRP A 267 -2.17 11.00 13.18
C TRP A 267 -3.27 11.26 14.23
N GLN A 268 -3.99 10.23 14.68
CA GLN A 268 -4.96 10.31 15.78
C GLN A 268 -4.28 10.29 17.16
N LEU A 269 -5.07 10.47 18.22
CA LEU A 269 -4.56 10.42 19.60
C LEU A 269 -3.94 9.04 19.87
N PRO A 270 -2.75 8.99 20.51
CA PRO A 270 -2.15 7.73 20.90
C PRO A 270 -3.00 7.05 21.98
N GLY A 271 -2.79 5.74 22.14
CA GLY A 271 -3.39 4.98 23.23
C GLY A 271 -3.04 5.52 24.61
N VAL A 272 -3.77 5.05 25.63
CA VAL A 272 -3.57 5.46 27.03
C VAL A 272 -2.20 5.04 27.57
N GLN A 273 -1.61 4.00 26.99
CA GLN A 273 -0.29 3.50 27.37
C GLN A 273 0.86 4.35 26.77
N PRO A 274 2.00 4.46 27.47
CA PRO A 274 3.11 5.34 27.06
C PRO A 274 3.90 4.83 25.85
N THR A 275 3.76 3.56 25.50
CA THR A 275 4.44 2.92 24.37
C THR A 275 3.49 2.77 23.18
N ARG A 276 4.04 2.70 21.97
CA ARG A 276 3.31 2.49 20.72
C ARG A 276 3.71 1.17 20.09
N ALA A 277 2.81 0.59 19.29
CA ALA A 277 3.11 -0.59 18.48
C ALA A 277 4.39 -0.42 17.62
N THR A 278 4.62 0.80 17.11
CA THR A 278 5.83 1.17 16.33
C THR A 278 7.14 1.12 17.11
N ASP A 279 7.08 1.12 18.45
CA ASP A 279 8.26 1.06 19.31
C ASP A 279 8.76 -0.38 19.48
N SER A 280 8.02 -1.38 18.98
CA SER A 280 8.46 -2.77 18.97
C SER A 280 9.51 -3.04 17.87
N PRO A 281 10.59 -3.78 18.15
CA PRO A 281 11.51 -4.25 17.11
C PRO A 281 10.80 -5.15 16.09
N LYS A 282 9.72 -5.85 16.48
CA LYS A 282 8.91 -6.66 15.57
C LYS A 282 8.11 -5.82 14.57
N TRP A 283 7.93 -4.52 14.80
CA TRP A 283 7.23 -3.64 13.86
C TRP A 283 7.91 -3.61 12.48
N ARG A 284 9.22 -3.86 12.42
CA ARG A 284 10.00 -3.92 11.17
C ARG A 284 9.56 -5.03 10.21
N SER A 285 8.92 -6.09 10.70
CA SER A 285 8.39 -7.16 9.84
C SER A 285 7.01 -6.82 9.25
N VAL A 286 6.38 -5.74 9.70
CA VAL A 286 5.08 -5.30 9.20
C VAL A 286 5.28 -4.56 7.89
N ARG A 287 4.76 -5.13 6.80
CA ARG A 287 4.70 -4.45 5.50
C ARG A 287 3.68 -3.31 5.58
N GLN A 288 4.16 -2.08 5.44
CA GLN A 288 3.32 -0.88 5.55
C GLN A 288 2.82 -0.45 4.18
N VAL A 289 1.51 -0.21 4.07
CA VAL A 289 0.88 0.42 2.91
C VAL A 289 0.23 1.70 3.39
N LYS A 290 0.82 2.84 3.01
CA LYS A 290 0.30 4.16 3.38
C LYS A 290 -0.71 4.60 2.34
N LEU A 291 -1.94 4.87 2.78
CA LEU A 291 -2.98 5.43 1.93
C LEU A 291 -2.83 6.96 1.92
N HIS A 292 -2.56 7.54 0.75
CA HIS A 292 -2.23 8.96 0.62
C HIS A 292 -3.36 9.82 0.06
N GLU A 293 -4.29 9.22 -0.66
CA GLU A 293 -5.43 9.93 -1.19
C GLU A 293 -6.53 10.07 -0.14
N MET A 294 -6.89 11.31 0.14
CA MET A 294 -7.93 11.65 1.10
C MET A 294 -9.29 11.67 0.42
N TRP A 295 -9.90 10.49 0.25
CA TRP A 295 -11.19 10.32 -0.42
C TRP A 295 -12.41 10.85 0.36
N ARG A 296 -12.23 11.25 1.62
CA ARG A 296 -13.33 11.66 2.53
C ARG A 296 -13.64 13.15 2.49
N CYS A 297 -12.65 14.00 2.16
CA CYS A 297 -12.83 15.45 2.16
C CYS A 297 -13.40 15.91 0.80
N LYS A 298 -14.74 16.04 0.74
CA LYS A 298 -15.46 16.56 -0.44
C LYS A 298 -15.60 18.09 -0.44
N ASP A 299 -15.01 18.77 0.56
CA ASP A 299 -15.10 20.22 0.74
C ASP A 299 -13.80 20.90 0.27
N GLU A 300 -13.87 21.54 -0.90
CA GLU A 300 -12.77 22.33 -1.47
C GLU A 300 -12.30 23.45 -0.53
N THR A 301 -13.19 23.98 0.32
CA THR A 301 -12.88 25.03 1.30
C THR A 301 -11.98 24.51 2.42
N LEU A 302 -12.17 23.27 2.86
CA LEU A 302 -11.34 22.64 3.88
C LEU A 302 -9.98 22.21 3.30
N ARG A 303 -9.95 21.76 2.05
CA ARG A 303 -8.71 21.47 1.32
C ARG A 303 -7.88 22.73 1.07
N ALA A 304 -8.50 23.84 0.67
CA ALA A 304 -7.86 25.14 0.50
C ALA A 304 -7.36 25.76 1.82
N LYS A 305 -7.90 25.36 2.97
CA LYS A 305 -7.39 25.77 4.29
C LYS A 305 -6.17 24.97 4.75
N LEU A 306 -5.91 23.82 4.13
CA LEU A 306 -4.86 22.87 4.55
C LEU A 306 -3.61 22.92 3.65
N GLU A 307 -3.74 23.34 2.38
CA GLU A 307 -2.62 23.43 1.42
C GLU A 307 -2.60 24.78 0.69
N PRO A 308 -1.40 25.32 0.36
CA PRO A 308 -1.26 26.56 -0.40
C PRO A 308 -1.74 26.38 -1.84
N THR A 309 -2.46 27.39 -2.36
CA THR A 309 -2.96 27.41 -3.73
C THR A 309 -2.08 28.25 -4.65
N ALA A 310 -2.26 28.11 -5.97
CA ALA A 310 -1.56 28.96 -6.94
C ALA A 310 -1.89 30.46 -6.76
N TRP A 311 -3.10 30.80 -6.29
CA TRP A 311 -3.47 32.18 -6.00
C TRP A 311 -2.68 32.74 -4.81
N ASP A 312 -2.52 31.95 -3.74
CA ASP A 312 -1.73 32.35 -2.57
C ASP A 312 -0.28 32.65 -2.96
N LEU A 313 0.30 31.79 -3.80
CA LEU A 313 1.65 31.97 -4.34
C LEU A 313 1.75 33.20 -5.25
N GLN A 314 0.72 33.47 -6.06
CA GLN A 314 0.67 34.67 -6.90
C GLN A 314 0.62 35.95 -6.07
N GLU A 315 -0.20 35.99 -5.03
CA GLU A 315 -0.24 37.11 -4.10
C GLU A 315 1.08 37.27 -3.35
N LEU A 316 1.66 36.16 -2.90
CA LEU A 316 2.93 36.16 -2.16
C LEU A 316 4.06 36.73 -3.02
N CYS A 317 4.23 36.23 -4.25
CA CYS A 317 5.23 36.75 -5.18
C CYS A 317 5.02 38.23 -5.53
N ARG A 318 3.77 38.74 -5.46
CA ARG A 318 3.47 40.16 -5.68
C ARG A 318 3.81 41.03 -4.47
N LYS A 319 3.53 40.54 -3.26
CA LYS A 319 3.73 41.28 -2.00
C LYS A 319 5.19 41.25 -1.55
N VAL A 320 5.84 40.08 -1.67
CA VAL A 320 7.20 39.85 -1.20
C VAL A 320 8.00 39.02 -2.23
N PRO A 321 8.46 39.63 -3.33
CA PRO A 321 9.04 38.91 -4.47
C PRO A 321 10.36 38.18 -4.17
N HIS A 322 11.05 38.55 -3.09
CA HIS A 322 12.35 37.97 -2.69
C HIS A 322 12.25 37.02 -1.50
N THR A 323 11.03 36.64 -1.08
CA THR A 323 10.89 35.73 0.05
C THR A 323 11.37 34.33 -0.29
N THR A 324 12.11 33.71 0.63
CA THR A 324 12.31 32.25 0.61
C THR A 324 11.17 31.58 1.36
N ILE A 325 10.57 30.54 0.79
CA ILE A 325 9.49 29.80 1.45
C ILE A 325 10.08 28.62 2.24
N ALA A 326 9.78 28.54 3.53
CA ALA A 326 10.27 27.51 4.42
C ALA A 326 9.16 26.54 4.81
N THR A 327 9.43 25.25 4.63
CA THR A 327 8.49 24.16 4.97
C THR A 327 9.10 23.17 5.95
N CYS A 328 8.27 22.43 6.68
CA CYS A 328 8.74 21.34 7.54
C CYS A 328 9.18 20.14 6.69
N THR A 329 8.42 19.79 5.65
CA THR A 329 8.70 18.60 4.83
C THR A 329 9.23 18.92 3.43
N ARG A 330 9.98 17.96 2.85
CA ARG A 330 10.47 18.04 1.46
C ARG A 330 9.32 18.02 0.46
N ARG A 331 8.25 17.27 0.72
CA ARG A 331 7.03 17.24 -0.11
C ARG A 331 6.40 18.63 -0.21
N ALA A 332 6.22 19.31 0.92
CA ALA A 332 5.69 20.65 0.94
C ALA A 332 6.58 21.63 0.16
N ALA A 333 7.92 21.52 0.29
CA ALA A 333 8.84 22.33 -0.50
C ALA A 333 8.68 22.07 -2.01
N ALA A 334 8.56 20.81 -2.43
CA ALA A 334 8.34 20.45 -3.82
C ALA A 334 7.03 21.02 -4.38
N LEU A 335 5.91 20.84 -3.66
CA LEU A 335 4.61 21.40 -4.01
C LEU A 335 4.67 22.92 -4.21
N VAL A 336 5.30 23.62 -3.27
CA VAL A 336 5.42 25.08 -3.32
C VAL A 336 6.33 25.51 -4.47
N ASN A 337 7.42 24.79 -4.73
CA ASN A 337 8.30 25.06 -5.87
C ASN A 337 7.54 24.91 -7.21
N ASP A 338 6.76 23.84 -7.37
CA ASP A 338 5.96 23.60 -8.58
C ASP A 338 4.91 24.69 -8.78
N LEU A 339 4.18 25.05 -7.73
CA LEU A 339 3.22 26.15 -7.76
C LEU A 339 3.90 27.48 -8.09
N SER A 340 5.08 27.75 -7.53
CA SER A 340 5.85 28.97 -7.80
C SER A 340 6.27 29.05 -9.28
N ILE A 341 6.78 27.95 -9.85
CA ILE A 341 7.14 27.88 -11.27
C ILE A 341 5.91 28.10 -12.15
N TRP A 342 4.80 27.42 -11.84
CA TRP A 342 3.56 27.54 -12.59
C TRP A 342 3.03 28.98 -12.59
N VAL A 343 3.00 29.63 -11.42
CA VAL A 343 2.56 31.02 -11.26
C VAL A 343 3.50 32.00 -11.96
N LEU A 344 4.82 31.83 -11.85
CA LEU A 344 5.77 32.80 -12.39
C LEU A 344 5.96 32.69 -13.90
N PHE A 345 5.82 31.49 -14.47
CA PHE A 345 6.16 31.24 -15.87
C PHE A 345 4.99 30.71 -16.71
N THR A 346 4.22 29.74 -16.22
CA THR A 346 3.14 29.08 -17.00
C THR A 346 1.94 30.00 -17.20
N THR A 347 1.45 30.66 -16.15
CA THR A 347 0.33 31.61 -16.28
C THR A 347 0.68 32.83 -17.16
N LYS A 348 1.96 33.18 -17.25
CA LYS A 348 2.47 34.27 -18.09
C LYS A 348 2.77 33.88 -19.53
N LYS A 349 2.36 32.67 -19.96
CA LYS A 349 2.57 32.10 -21.31
C LYS A 349 4.03 32.19 -21.78
N ARG A 350 4.98 32.01 -20.85
CA ARG A 350 6.40 31.94 -21.23
C ARG A 350 6.61 30.70 -22.10
N ARG A 351 7.41 30.83 -23.16
CA ARG A 351 7.73 29.73 -24.08
C ARG A 351 8.55 28.69 -23.32
N GLN A 352 8.08 27.44 -23.30
CA GLN A 352 8.87 26.29 -22.84
C GLN A 352 10.05 26.09 -23.80
N LEU A 353 11.26 25.99 -23.25
CA LEU A 353 12.50 25.84 -24.02
C LEU A 353 12.96 24.39 -24.10
N ALA A 354 12.85 23.64 -23.00
CA ALA A 354 13.21 22.22 -22.91
C ALA A 354 12.66 21.61 -21.60
N ASP A 355 12.63 20.28 -21.55
CA ASP A 355 12.43 19.50 -20.33
C ASP A 355 13.80 19.06 -19.81
N LEU A 356 14.09 19.38 -18.54
CA LEU A 356 15.38 19.09 -17.92
C LEU A 356 15.18 18.10 -16.78
N PHE A 357 15.96 17.02 -16.79
CA PHE A 357 16.10 16.16 -15.63
C PHE A 357 16.95 16.90 -14.60
N VAL A 358 16.29 17.35 -13.54
CA VAL A 358 16.87 18.10 -12.42
C VAL A 358 16.56 17.37 -11.12
N ASP A 359 17.28 17.71 -10.05
CA ASP A 359 16.86 17.39 -8.68
C ASP A 359 16.48 15.91 -8.48
N TRP A 360 17.36 14.98 -8.87
CA TRP A 360 17.12 13.54 -8.70
C TRP A 360 16.87 13.18 -7.22
N GLU A 361 17.46 13.96 -6.29
CA GLU A 361 17.24 13.87 -4.84
C GLU A 361 15.84 14.32 -4.37
N SER A 362 15.01 14.94 -5.22
CA SER A 362 13.65 15.36 -4.86
C SER A 362 12.56 14.63 -5.65
N ASN A 363 12.95 13.66 -6.49
CA ASN A 363 12.01 12.64 -6.96
C ASN A 363 11.71 11.68 -5.80
N VAL A 364 10.43 11.54 -5.44
CA VAL A 364 9.96 10.69 -4.34
C VAL A 364 10.31 9.21 -4.58
N GLU A 365 10.58 8.84 -5.84
CA GLU A 365 10.95 7.48 -6.27
C GLU A 365 12.41 7.09 -5.95
N ASN A 366 13.27 8.03 -5.53
CA ASN A 366 14.72 7.82 -5.34
C ASN A 366 15.17 7.74 -3.86
N PHE A 367 14.24 7.43 -2.94
CA PHE A 367 14.51 7.30 -1.50
C PHE A 367 14.32 5.86 -1.02
N ASP A 368 15.13 5.41 -0.07
CA ASP A 368 14.89 4.17 0.65
C ASP A 368 13.76 4.32 1.69
N GLU A 369 13.36 3.20 2.29
CA GLU A 369 12.27 3.13 3.27
C GLU A 369 12.49 3.99 4.53
N ASP A 370 13.73 4.48 4.73
CA ASP A 370 14.18 5.31 5.85
C ASP A 370 14.40 6.80 5.47
N ASN A 371 13.98 7.23 4.27
CA ASN A 371 14.06 8.63 3.81
C ASN A 371 15.50 9.17 3.67
N LYS A 372 16.50 8.28 3.54
CA LYS A 372 17.90 8.67 3.33
C LYS A 372 18.24 8.79 1.85
N VAL A 373 19.08 9.78 1.54
CA VAL A 373 19.68 9.96 0.21
C VAL A 373 20.93 9.10 0.13
N ILE A 374 21.08 8.34 -0.95
CA ILE A 374 22.31 7.59 -1.26
C ILE A 374 23.28 8.58 -1.92
N THR A 375 24.24 9.12 -1.14
CA THR A 375 25.05 10.28 -1.56
C THR A 375 26.35 9.94 -2.33
N GLY A 376 26.68 10.77 -3.33
CA GLY A 376 28.00 10.92 -3.95
C GLY A 376 28.27 12.39 -4.34
N LYS A 377 29.49 12.89 -4.13
CA LYS A 377 29.92 14.28 -4.47
C LYS A 377 30.48 14.33 -5.89
N PRO A 378 30.19 15.36 -6.71
CA PRO A 378 31.03 15.71 -7.85
C PRO A 378 32.10 16.77 -7.46
N PRO A 379 33.32 16.71 -8.02
CA PRO A 379 34.38 17.70 -7.85
C PRO A 379 34.34 18.76 -8.96
N GLY A 380 34.77 20.00 -8.65
CA GLY A 380 35.10 21.00 -9.67
C GLY A 380 34.93 22.45 -9.20
N SER A 381 36.03 23.20 -9.27
CA SER A 381 36.26 24.58 -8.85
C SER A 381 35.10 25.59 -9.04
N ASP A 382 34.91 26.43 -8.02
CA ASP A 382 33.95 27.57 -7.88
C ASP A 382 32.47 27.27 -7.59
N PHE A 383 32.06 26.00 -7.52
CA PHE A 383 30.70 25.62 -7.14
C PHE A 383 30.60 25.28 -5.64
N ILE A 384 29.82 26.07 -4.88
CA ILE A 384 29.45 25.75 -3.49
C ILE A 384 28.07 25.09 -3.50
N ASN A 385 27.97 23.88 -2.92
CA ASN A 385 26.68 23.21 -2.78
C ASN A 385 25.69 24.09 -2.01
N GLY A 386 24.51 24.33 -2.58
CA GLY A 386 23.47 25.21 -2.02
C GLY A 386 23.57 26.69 -2.42
N MET A 387 24.48 27.07 -3.33
CA MET A 387 24.56 28.44 -3.85
C MET A 387 23.32 28.81 -4.67
N GLU A 388 22.71 29.96 -4.36
CA GLU A 388 21.60 30.53 -5.12
C GLU A 388 22.07 31.03 -6.50
N CYS A 389 21.29 30.73 -7.53
CA CYS A 389 21.51 31.21 -8.89
C CYS A 389 20.19 31.49 -9.61
N THR A 390 20.26 32.34 -10.63
CA THR A 390 19.16 32.65 -11.54
C THR A 390 19.46 32.05 -12.91
N VAL A 391 18.53 31.26 -13.45
CA VAL A 391 18.64 30.75 -14.83
C VAL A 391 18.40 31.91 -15.81
N LEU A 392 19.37 32.17 -16.69
CA LEU A 392 19.30 33.22 -17.70
C LEU A 392 18.80 32.70 -19.05
N SER A 393 19.39 31.59 -19.52
CA SER A 393 19.04 31.00 -20.81
C SER A 393 19.42 29.52 -20.87
N PHE A 394 18.81 28.82 -21.82
CA PHE A 394 19.14 27.43 -22.16
C PHE A 394 19.46 27.34 -23.64
N ALA A 395 20.59 26.73 -23.98
CA ALA A 395 21.03 26.49 -25.35
C ALA A 395 20.72 25.02 -25.74
N PRO A 396 19.65 24.74 -26.52
CA PRO A 396 19.22 23.38 -26.80
C PRO A 396 20.26 22.56 -27.57
N THR A 397 21.02 23.21 -28.45
CA THR A 397 22.03 22.56 -29.30
C THR A 397 23.20 21.99 -28.51
N SER A 398 23.58 22.63 -27.39
CA SER A 398 24.73 22.24 -26.57
C SER A 398 24.34 21.64 -25.22
N GLY A 399 23.06 21.63 -24.86
CA GLY A 399 22.60 21.26 -23.51
C GLY A 399 23.19 22.15 -22.42
N CYS A 400 23.50 23.41 -22.74
CA CYS A 400 24.12 24.34 -21.80
C CYS A 400 23.06 25.18 -21.10
N LEU A 401 23.03 25.12 -19.78
CA LEU A 401 22.24 25.99 -18.92
C LEU A 401 23.10 27.18 -18.47
N HIS A 402 22.77 28.38 -18.91
CA HIS A 402 23.46 29.60 -18.48
C HIS A 402 22.79 30.16 -17.23
N ILE A 403 23.56 30.29 -16.15
CA ILE A 403 23.10 30.78 -14.86
C ILE A 403 23.91 32.00 -14.39
N LEU A 404 23.27 32.85 -13.59
CA LEU A 404 23.90 33.94 -12.86
C LEU A 404 23.90 33.60 -11.37
N THR A 405 25.07 33.49 -10.75
CA THR A 405 25.18 33.26 -9.30
C THR A 405 24.76 34.50 -8.51
N LYS A 406 24.43 34.33 -7.23
CA LYS A 406 24.22 35.44 -6.29
C LYS A 406 25.42 36.40 -6.22
N THR A 407 26.63 35.91 -6.46
CA THR A 407 27.88 36.71 -6.52
C THR A 407 28.08 37.46 -7.84
N GLY A 408 27.12 37.39 -8.78
CA GLY A 408 27.17 38.10 -10.05
C GLY A 408 28.03 37.42 -11.13
N ARG A 409 28.41 36.15 -10.94
CA ARG A 409 29.21 35.40 -11.94
C ARG A 409 28.29 34.65 -12.89
N ASN A 410 28.60 34.70 -14.19
CA ASN A 410 27.94 33.88 -15.20
C ASN A 410 28.62 32.51 -15.27
N LEU A 411 27.85 31.44 -15.13
CA LEU A 411 28.32 30.06 -15.22
C LEU A 411 27.55 29.29 -16.28
N ALA A 412 28.27 28.41 -16.98
CA ALA A 412 27.70 27.42 -17.87
C ALA A 412 27.58 26.09 -17.10
N VAL A 413 26.36 25.56 -17.01
CA VAL A 413 26.06 24.31 -16.31
C VAL A 413 25.62 23.26 -17.33
N TYR A 414 26.26 22.10 -17.24
CA TYR A 414 25.98 20.92 -18.07
C TYR A 414 25.41 19.79 -17.20
N PRO A 415 24.69 18.83 -17.79
CA PRO A 415 24.24 17.67 -17.04
C PRO A 415 25.43 16.85 -16.56
N ILE A 416 25.34 16.34 -15.34
CA ILE A 416 26.34 15.48 -14.72
C ILE A 416 25.77 14.06 -14.68
N THR A 417 26.60 13.09 -15.06
CA THR A 417 26.29 11.67 -14.91
C THR A 417 26.98 11.13 -13.68
N ASP A 418 26.22 10.53 -12.76
CA ASP A 418 26.75 9.90 -11.56
C ASP A 418 26.19 8.47 -11.38
N TRP A 419 26.90 7.63 -10.64
CA TRP A 419 26.48 6.26 -10.34
C TRP A 419 25.75 6.22 -8.99
N ILE A 420 24.51 5.74 -9.01
CA ILE A 420 23.66 5.60 -7.82
C ILE A 420 23.45 4.11 -7.56
N THR A 421 23.70 3.69 -6.31
CA THR A 421 23.74 2.28 -5.87
C THR A 421 22.52 1.46 -6.28
N ASP A 422 21.34 2.08 -6.46
CA ASP A 422 20.08 1.42 -6.81
C ASP A 422 19.52 1.78 -8.20
N CYS A 423 20.09 2.77 -8.90
CA CYS A 423 19.56 3.27 -10.17
C CYS A 423 20.55 3.14 -11.35
N GLY A 424 21.81 2.79 -11.08
CA GLY A 424 22.88 2.79 -12.09
C GLY A 424 23.32 4.21 -12.46
N TYR A 425 23.72 4.43 -13.71
CA TYR A 425 24.14 5.76 -14.19
C TYR A 425 22.94 6.68 -14.41
N VAL A 426 22.86 7.77 -13.64
CA VAL A 426 21.83 8.79 -13.75
C VAL A 426 22.45 10.09 -14.24
N THR A 427 21.86 10.68 -15.29
CA THR A 427 22.30 11.95 -15.87
C THR A 427 21.29 13.05 -15.58
N ALA A 428 21.70 14.07 -14.82
CA ALA A 428 20.84 15.18 -14.41
C ALA A 428 21.61 16.50 -14.31
N TYR A 429 20.93 17.63 -14.43
CA TYR A 429 21.53 18.93 -14.15
C TYR A 429 21.64 19.13 -12.64
N PRO A 430 22.79 19.63 -12.13
CA PRO A 430 23.02 19.87 -10.70
C PRO A 430 22.34 21.16 -10.21
N VAL A 431 21.06 21.34 -10.56
CA VAL A 431 20.23 22.48 -10.18
C VAL A 431 18.89 21.98 -9.66
N ARG A 432 18.25 22.80 -8.84
CA ARG A 432 16.89 22.57 -8.34
C ARG A 432 16.14 23.89 -8.17
N ALA A 433 14.82 23.83 -8.15
CA ALA A 433 14.02 25.01 -7.83
C ALA A 433 14.32 25.51 -6.41
N GLY A 434 14.55 26.81 -6.28
CA GLY A 434 15.00 27.46 -5.04
C GLY A 434 13.94 28.33 -4.35
N TYR A 435 12.68 28.31 -4.78
CA TYR A 435 11.63 29.15 -4.21
C TYR A 435 11.21 28.69 -2.81
N ALA A 436 11.27 27.37 -2.57
CA ALA A 436 11.01 26.75 -1.29
C ALA A 436 12.09 25.75 -0.89
N SER A 437 12.36 25.68 0.42
CA SER A 437 13.30 24.73 1.02
C SER A 437 12.82 24.28 2.40
N THR A 438 13.36 23.16 2.88
CA THR A 438 13.04 22.69 4.22
C THR A 438 13.74 23.52 5.28
N ILE A 439 13.09 23.71 6.44
CA ILE A 439 13.65 24.41 7.60
C ILE A 439 15.00 23.83 8.01
N HIS A 440 15.18 22.51 7.92
CA HIS A 440 16.45 21.84 8.17
C HIS A 440 17.59 22.28 7.23
N LYS A 441 17.29 22.49 5.93
CA LYS A 441 18.30 22.97 4.97
C LYS A 441 18.59 24.47 5.12
N LEU A 442 17.72 25.22 5.79
CA LEU A 442 17.89 26.66 6.07
C LEU A 442 18.61 26.90 7.42
N GLN A 443 18.96 25.86 8.16
CA GLN A 443 19.62 26.01 9.46
C GLN A 443 20.99 26.69 9.29
N GLY A 444 21.20 27.77 10.04
CA GLY A 444 22.43 28.58 9.96
C GLY A 444 22.43 29.65 8.87
N ALA A 445 21.43 29.69 7.98
CA ALA A 445 21.27 30.77 7.01
C ALA A 445 20.60 31.99 7.65
N GLU A 446 21.01 33.18 7.23
CA GLU A 446 20.36 34.46 7.51
C GLU A 446 19.72 34.97 6.22
N LEU A 447 18.43 35.29 6.27
CA LEU A 447 17.61 35.64 5.12
C LEU A 447 17.07 37.06 5.27
N ASP A 448 16.95 37.79 4.15
CA ASP A 448 16.34 39.12 4.13
C ASP A 448 14.83 39.05 4.42
N HIS A 449 14.16 37.99 3.95
CA HIS A 449 12.75 37.72 4.25
C HIS A 449 12.41 36.23 4.11
N ILE A 450 11.57 35.71 5.02
CA ILE A 450 11.12 34.31 5.01
C ILE A 450 9.59 34.19 5.06
N THR A 451 9.01 33.29 4.28
CA THR A 451 7.59 32.91 4.41
C THR A 451 7.52 31.50 4.93
N ILE A 452 6.97 31.31 6.12
CA ILE A 452 7.02 30.05 6.84
C ILE A 452 5.67 29.36 6.72
N TRP A 453 5.65 28.16 6.15
CA TRP A 453 4.48 27.29 6.15
C TRP A 453 4.81 26.01 6.93
N LEU A 454 4.28 25.93 8.16
CA LEU A 454 4.48 24.78 9.05
C LEU A 454 3.49 23.67 8.68
N ASP A 455 3.75 22.97 7.59
CA ASP A 455 2.87 21.96 7.00
C ASP A 455 2.61 20.75 7.91
N VAL A 456 3.49 20.50 8.90
CA VAL A 456 3.36 19.40 9.86
C VAL A 456 3.45 19.93 11.30
N PRO A 457 2.47 19.62 12.18
CA PRO A 457 2.54 19.92 13.61
C PRO A 457 3.50 18.98 14.34
N PHE A 458 3.90 19.36 15.55
CA PHE A 458 4.74 18.58 16.46
C PHE A 458 6.20 18.34 16.01
N MET A 459 6.64 19.02 14.95
CA MET A 459 8.06 19.07 14.59
C MET A 459 8.83 19.87 15.64
N LYS A 460 9.66 19.18 16.42
CA LYS A 460 10.50 19.80 17.46
C LYS A 460 11.36 20.92 16.86
N ALA A 461 11.38 22.06 17.52
CA ALA A 461 12.15 23.25 17.17
C ALA A 461 11.85 23.90 15.80
N ALA A 462 11.00 23.32 14.95
CA ALA A 462 10.81 23.78 13.57
C ALA A 462 10.34 25.24 13.49
N GLY A 463 9.29 25.60 14.23
CA GLY A 463 8.78 26.97 14.26
C GLY A 463 9.82 27.99 14.75
N TYR A 464 10.61 27.63 15.79
CA TYR A 464 11.67 28.51 16.30
C TYR A 464 12.83 28.67 15.32
N VAL A 465 13.31 27.56 14.74
CA VAL A 465 14.41 27.58 13.76
C VAL A 465 14.01 28.40 12.54
N ALA A 466 12.77 28.27 12.06
CA ALA A 466 12.25 29.05 10.94
C ALA A 466 12.20 30.56 11.24
N LEU A 467 11.66 30.96 12.40
CA LEU A 467 11.59 32.38 12.78
C LEU A 467 12.98 32.99 13.02
N SER A 468 13.92 32.21 13.56
CA SER A 468 15.30 32.68 13.81
C SER A 468 16.15 32.88 12.55
N ARG A 469 15.59 32.73 11.34
CA ARG A 469 16.31 32.99 10.08
C ARG A 469 16.33 34.47 9.69
N VAL A 470 15.55 35.31 10.36
CA VAL A 470 15.41 36.74 10.05
C VAL A 470 15.72 37.61 11.27
N GLN A 471 16.11 38.86 11.04
CA GLN A 471 16.55 39.77 12.11
C GLN A 471 15.40 40.54 12.77
N ARG A 472 14.32 40.86 12.03
CA ARG A 472 13.23 41.71 12.51
C ARG A 472 11.88 41.02 12.38
N ASP A 473 10.95 41.43 13.23
CA ASP A 473 9.59 40.88 13.26
C ASP A 473 8.80 41.16 11.98
N GLY A 474 9.18 42.20 11.23
CA GLY A 474 8.58 42.53 9.92
C GLY A 474 9.11 41.72 8.74
N ASP A 475 10.12 40.87 8.95
CA ASP A 475 10.84 40.18 7.87
C ASP A 475 10.32 38.74 7.67
N TYR A 476 9.20 38.38 8.28
CA TYR A 476 8.56 37.08 8.03
C TYR A 476 7.06 37.15 7.80
N LEU A 477 6.55 36.14 7.09
CA LEU A 477 5.13 35.84 6.98
C LEU A 477 4.86 34.40 7.45
N LEU A 478 3.71 34.19 8.08
CA LEU A 478 3.21 32.85 8.42
C LEU A 478 2.10 32.46 7.46
N GLY A 479 2.30 31.35 6.74
CA GLY A 479 1.31 30.75 5.85
C GLY A 479 0.48 29.69 6.56
N GLY A 480 -0.81 29.61 6.21
CA GLY A 480 -1.73 28.58 6.71
C GLY A 480 -2.14 28.75 8.18
N ILE A 481 -2.74 27.70 8.75
CA ILE A 481 -3.25 27.71 10.12
C ILE A 481 -2.14 27.34 11.11
N VAL A 482 -1.59 28.35 11.77
CA VAL A 482 -0.58 28.15 12.82
C VAL A 482 -1.25 27.91 14.18
N ARG A 483 -0.67 27.01 14.98
CA ARG A 483 -1.18 26.55 16.28
C ARG A 483 -0.01 26.33 17.23
N ARG A 484 -0.27 26.32 18.54
CA ARG A 484 0.74 26.02 19.58
C ARG A 484 1.57 24.75 19.29
N ARG A 485 0.95 23.74 18.68
CA ARG A 485 1.58 22.46 18.30
C ARG A 485 2.69 22.60 17.25
N HIS A 486 2.76 23.70 16.52
CA HIS A 486 3.82 23.96 15.54
C HIS A 486 5.07 24.61 16.16
N PHE A 487 4.99 25.06 17.41
CA PHE A 487 6.09 25.63 18.18
C PHE A 487 6.47 24.72 19.34
N MET A 488 6.79 23.46 19.03
CA MET A 488 7.33 22.55 20.04
C MET A 488 8.78 22.92 20.35
N PRO A 489 9.17 23.01 21.64
CA PRO A 489 10.57 23.20 22.02
C PRO A 489 11.42 22.01 21.58
N ALA A 490 12.74 22.21 21.51
CA ALA A 490 13.70 21.17 21.15
C ALA A 490 13.81 20.04 22.20
N MET A 491 13.51 20.35 23.46
CA MET A 491 13.53 19.40 24.58
C MET A 491 12.33 18.45 24.52
#